data_AF-A0A2V9WSS8-F1
#
_entry.id   AF-A0A2V9WSS8-F1
#
_cell.length_a   1.000
_cell.length_b   1.000
_cell.length_c   1.000
_cell.angle_alpha   90.00
_cell.angle_beta   90.00
_cell.angle_gamma   90.00
#
_symmetry.space_group_name_H-M   'P 1'
#
loop_
_entity.id
_entity.type
_entity.pdbx_description
1 polymer ?
#
loop_
_entity_poly.entity_id
_entity_poly.type
_entity_poly.pdbx_seq_one_letter_code
_entity_poly.pdbx_strand_id
1 'polypeptide(L)'
;MKIRIFSPSLLFLLSFFIALIPALSGQVKHSAQTQSKAKFALTDGWMLQSSAKVEQKGEEISTPGFQPKSWYAASVPTIVVAALVKEKIYPDPGFGMNLRQYPGVS
;
A
#
# COMPACT_ATOMS: atom_id res chain seq x y z
N MET A 1 -45.24 -23.68 -31.42
CA MET A 1 -46.13 -24.85 -31.21
C MET A 1 -45.78 -25.95 -32.20
N LYS A 2 -44.86 -26.86 -31.83
CA LYS A 2 -44.63 -28.17 -32.46
C LYS A 2 -44.06 -29.08 -31.37
N ILE A 3 -44.88 -30.01 -30.89
CA ILE A 3 -44.54 -31.11 -29.96
C ILE A 3 -44.36 -32.36 -30.81
N ARG A 4 -43.37 -33.20 -30.48
CA ARG A 4 -43.19 -34.66 -30.76
C ARG A 4 -41.66 -34.96 -30.71
N ILE A 5 -41.09 -35.97 -30.07
CA ILE A 5 -41.51 -37.26 -29.48
C ILE A 5 -40.47 -37.62 -28.40
N PHE A 6 -40.91 -38.08 -27.24
CA PHE A 6 -40.10 -38.56 -26.12
C PHE A 6 -39.73 -40.03 -26.38
N SER A 7 -38.44 -40.33 -26.56
CA SER A 7 -37.92 -41.70 -26.69
C SER A 7 -37.73 -42.31 -25.29
N PRO A 8 -38.29 -43.51 -25.00
CA PRO A 8 -38.22 -44.12 -23.67
C PRO A 8 -36.85 -44.78 -23.38
N SER A 9 -35.87 -44.68 -24.28
CA SER A 9 -34.58 -45.38 -24.17
C SER A 9 -33.51 -44.64 -23.36
N LEU A 10 -33.78 -43.42 -22.88
CA LEU A 10 -32.80 -42.60 -22.15
C LEU A 10 -32.86 -42.78 -20.62
N LEU A 11 -33.91 -43.42 -20.10
CA LEU A 11 -34.12 -43.61 -18.65
C LEU A 11 -33.34 -44.78 -18.05
N PHE A 12 -32.76 -45.67 -18.87
CA PHE A 12 -31.96 -46.81 -18.38
C PHE A 12 -30.46 -46.50 -18.20
N LEU A 13 -29.99 -45.35 -18.68
CA LEU A 13 -28.60 -44.89 -18.51
C LEU A 13 -28.36 -44.06 -17.23
N LEU A 14 -29.38 -43.89 -16.39
CA LEU A 14 -29.29 -43.04 -15.18
C LEU A 14 -29.15 -43.83 -13.87
N SER A 15 -29.10 -45.17 -13.89
CA SER A 15 -29.17 -45.98 -12.65
C SER A 15 -27.96 -46.87 -12.36
N PHE A 16 -26.84 -46.69 -13.07
CA PHE A 16 -25.62 -47.51 -12.89
C PHE A 16 -24.35 -46.68 -12.68
N PHE A 17 -24.45 -45.60 -11.89
CA PHE A 17 -23.28 -44.81 -11.46
C PHE A 17 -23.33 -44.47 -9.96
N ILE A 18 -23.91 -45.35 -9.14
CA ILE A 18 -23.85 -45.28 -7.68
C ILE A 18 -23.21 -46.56 -7.16
N ALA A 19 -21.94 -46.79 -7.49
CA ALA A 19 -21.09 -47.70 -6.75
C ALA A 19 -19.64 -47.48 -7.22
N LEU A 20 -18.74 -47.30 -6.26
CA LEU A 20 -17.28 -47.30 -6.41
C LEU A 20 -16.60 -45.94 -6.67
N ILE A 21 -16.65 -45.06 -5.67
CA ILE A 21 -15.50 -44.16 -5.42
C ILE A 21 -14.98 -44.50 -4.02
N PRO A 22 -13.83 -45.19 -3.91
CA PRO A 22 -13.23 -45.46 -2.62
C PRO A 22 -12.75 -44.15 -1.99
N ALA A 23 -12.78 -44.11 -0.67
CA ALA A 23 -12.36 -43.01 0.17
C ALA A 23 -10.97 -42.49 -0.22
N LEU A 24 -10.92 -41.43 -1.02
CA LEU A 24 -9.82 -40.50 -1.03
C LEU A 24 -10.18 -39.36 -0.08
N SER A 25 -10.16 -39.65 1.22
CA SER A 25 -9.98 -38.62 2.24
C SER A 25 -8.55 -38.10 2.08
N GLY A 26 -8.32 -37.36 0.99
CA GLY A 26 -7.11 -36.60 0.78
C GLY A 26 -6.94 -35.74 2.01
N GLN A 27 -5.86 -35.98 2.74
CA GLN A 27 -5.43 -35.15 3.85
C GLN A 27 -5.30 -33.73 3.29
N VAL A 28 -6.33 -32.91 3.47
CA VAL A 28 -6.24 -31.47 3.25
C VAL A 28 -5.28 -31.00 4.34
N LYS A 29 -3.99 -31.01 4.01
CA LYS A 29 -3.00 -30.27 4.76
C LYS A 29 -3.47 -28.83 4.68
N HIS A 30 -4.18 -28.38 5.72
CA HIS A 30 -4.33 -26.97 5.99
C HIS A 30 -2.92 -26.50 6.33
N SER A 31 -2.15 -26.21 5.28
CA SER A 31 -1.02 -25.31 5.42
C SER A 31 -1.63 -24.07 6.03
N ALA A 32 -1.35 -23.84 7.32
CA ALA A 32 -1.53 -22.55 7.92
C ALA A 32 -0.65 -21.61 7.10
N GLN A 33 -1.21 -21.04 6.02
CA GLN A 33 -0.67 -19.85 5.42
C GLN A 33 -0.81 -18.81 6.50
N THR A 34 0.22 -18.67 7.32
CA THR A 34 0.50 -17.41 7.98
C THR A 34 0.58 -16.42 6.84
N GLN A 35 -0.54 -15.75 6.55
CA GLN A 35 -0.55 -14.56 5.71
C GLN A 35 0.37 -13.59 6.42
N SER A 36 1.65 -13.61 6.05
CA SER A 36 2.59 -12.59 6.48
C SER A 36 2.01 -11.30 5.93
N LYS A 37 1.42 -10.50 6.80
CA LYS A 37 0.92 -9.17 6.44
C LYS A 37 2.05 -8.46 5.72
N ALA A 38 1.90 -8.22 4.41
CA ALA A 38 2.94 -7.58 3.61
C ALA A 38 3.27 -6.25 4.27
N LYS A 39 4.54 -6.09 4.68
CA LYS A 39 5.01 -4.83 5.27
C LYS A 39 5.33 -3.89 4.13
N PHE A 40 4.68 -2.74 4.11
CA PHE A 40 4.99 -1.66 3.19
C PHE A 40 5.91 -0.67 3.91
N ALA A 41 7.07 -0.39 3.32
CA ALA A 41 8.00 0.58 3.87
C ALA A 41 7.55 2.00 3.49
N LEU A 42 7.40 2.87 4.48
CA LEU A 42 7.04 4.28 4.28
C LEU A 42 8.30 5.14 4.14
N THR A 43 9.18 4.81 3.21
CA THR A 43 10.46 5.51 3.03
C THR A 43 10.34 6.80 2.23
N ASP A 44 9.39 6.86 1.30
CA ASP A 44 9.30 7.89 0.28
C ASP A 44 7.91 8.51 0.19
N GLY A 45 7.78 9.57 -0.61
CA GLY A 45 6.52 10.28 -0.82
C GLY A 45 6.14 11.24 0.31
N TRP A 46 7.05 11.48 1.26
CA TRP A 46 6.83 12.45 2.32
C TRP A 46 7.03 13.88 1.82
N MET A 47 6.23 14.79 2.35
CA MET A 47 6.33 16.22 2.15
C MET A 47 6.38 16.90 3.53
N LEU A 48 7.16 17.97 3.70
CA LEU A 48 7.27 18.71 4.94
C LEU A 48 7.12 20.21 4.75
N GLN A 49 6.60 20.88 5.78
CA GLN A 49 6.56 22.34 5.89
C GLN A 49 6.61 22.77 7.35
N SER A 50 7.12 23.97 7.62
CA SER A 50 7.00 24.59 8.93
C SER A 50 5.53 24.84 9.24
N SER A 51 5.05 24.41 10.40
CA SER A 51 3.67 24.69 10.84
C SER A 51 3.35 26.19 10.89
N ALA A 52 4.35 27.04 11.09
CA ALA A 52 4.20 28.49 11.04
C ALA A 52 3.79 29.03 9.66
N LYS A 53 3.97 28.24 8.59
CA LYS A 53 3.60 28.58 7.21
C LYS A 53 2.36 27.84 6.71
N VAL A 54 1.74 27.01 7.55
CA VAL A 54 0.57 26.20 7.18
C VAL A 54 -0.67 26.81 7.82
N GLU A 55 -1.56 27.32 6.96
CA GLU A 55 -2.81 27.95 7.40
C GLU A 55 -3.93 26.92 7.62
N GLN A 56 -3.85 25.77 6.94
CA GLN A 56 -4.82 24.69 7.06
C GLN A 56 -4.74 24.05 8.45
N LYS A 57 -5.90 23.63 8.96
CA LYS A 57 -5.97 22.95 10.26
C LYS A 57 -5.52 21.49 10.15
N GLY A 58 -5.17 20.89 11.28
CA GLY A 58 -4.71 19.50 11.33
C GLY A 58 -5.73 18.50 10.79
N GLU A 59 -7.03 18.77 10.99
CA GLU A 59 -8.12 17.94 10.48
C GLU A 59 -8.15 17.92 8.94
N GLU A 60 -7.85 19.05 8.31
CA GLU A 60 -7.82 19.18 6.85
C GLU A 60 -6.58 18.49 6.25
N ILE A 61 -5.41 18.72 6.85
CA ILE A 61 -4.12 18.14 6.40
C ILE A 61 -4.13 16.61 6.47
N SER A 62 -4.87 16.04 7.43
CA SER A 62 -4.91 14.59 7.67
C SER A 62 -5.91 13.85 6.77
N THR A 63 -6.46 14.52 5.75
CA THR A 63 -7.39 13.90 4.80
C THR A 63 -6.65 13.32 3.58
N PRO A 64 -7.13 12.21 2.98
CA PRO A 64 -6.53 11.64 1.76
C PRO A 64 -6.54 12.60 0.55
N GLY A 65 -7.44 13.59 0.55
CA GLY A 65 -7.58 14.57 -0.54
C GLY A 65 -6.71 15.82 -0.37
N PHE A 66 -6.00 15.98 0.76
CA PHE A 66 -5.15 17.14 0.98
C PHE A 66 -3.96 17.13 0.01
N GLN A 67 -3.79 18.25 -0.70
CA GLN A 67 -2.68 18.43 -1.63
C GLN A 67 -1.72 19.49 -1.07
N PRO A 68 -0.56 19.09 -0.53
CA PRO A 68 0.41 20.04 0.01
C PRO A 68 0.96 20.92 -1.11
N LYS A 69 0.75 22.23 -1.00
CA LYS A 69 1.25 23.23 -1.97
C LYS A 69 2.55 23.83 -1.46
N SER A 70 3.60 23.79 -2.28
CA SER A 70 4.92 24.37 -1.94
C SER A 70 5.54 23.80 -0.65
N TRP A 71 5.28 22.52 -0.37
CA TRP A 71 5.98 21.77 0.67
C TRP A 71 7.24 21.12 0.08
N TYR A 72 8.20 20.81 0.94
CA TYR A 72 9.49 20.26 0.57
C TYR A 72 9.44 18.74 0.57
N ALA A 73 10.00 18.08 -0.44
CA ALA A 73 10.05 16.63 -0.48
C ALA A 73 11.00 16.07 0.60
N ALA A 74 10.66 14.89 1.13
CA ALA A 74 11.47 14.19 2.11
C ALA A 74 11.42 12.68 1.90
N SER A 75 12.52 12.00 2.23
CA SER A 75 12.59 10.54 2.34
C SER A 75 13.15 10.20 3.71
N VAL A 76 12.60 9.18 4.37
CA VAL A 76 12.99 8.76 5.72
C VAL A 76 13.93 7.55 5.68
N PRO A 77 14.90 7.45 6.62
CA PRO A 77 15.18 8.38 7.71
C PRO A 77 15.87 9.68 7.23
N THR A 78 15.39 10.82 7.72
CA THR A 78 16.00 12.14 7.51
C THR A 78 15.66 13.07 8.69
N ILE A 79 16.37 14.19 8.79
CA ILE A 79 16.01 15.32 9.64
C ILE A 79 15.58 16.50 8.77
N VAL A 80 14.88 17.48 9.37
CA VAL A 80 14.38 18.68 8.64
C VAL A 80 15.50 19.40 7.90
N VAL A 81 16.64 19.63 8.56
CA VAL A 81 17.78 20.34 7.96
C VAL A 81 18.33 19.61 6.74
N ALA A 82 18.51 18.29 6.82
CA ALA A 82 19.02 17.49 5.71
C ALA A 82 18.07 17.50 4.51
N ALA A 83 16.75 17.44 4.76
CA ALA A 83 15.75 17.59 3.69
C ALA A 83 15.80 18.99 3.05
N LEU A 84 15.93 20.06 3.84
CA LEU A 84 16.04 21.42 3.32
C LEU A 84 17.35 21.70 2.56
N VAL A 85 18.46 21.03 2.93
CA VAL A 85 19.71 21.06 2.15
C VAL A 85 19.52 20.34 0.80
N LYS A 86 18.85 19.18 0.80
CA LYS A 86 18.53 18.43 -0.43
C LYS A 86 17.69 19.28 -1.41
N GLU A 87 16.72 20.03 -0.88
CA GLU A 87 15.89 20.98 -1.64
C GLU A 87 16.60 22.33 -1.92
N LYS A 88 17.89 22.45 -1.58
CA LYS A 88 18.74 23.63 -1.80
C LYS A 88 18.24 24.91 -1.14
N ILE A 89 17.41 24.79 -0.11
CA ILE A 89 16.98 25.91 0.72
C ILE A 89 18.12 26.36 1.63
N TYR A 90 18.93 25.40 2.09
CA TYR A 90 20.15 25.67 2.83
C TYR A 90 21.39 25.14 2.09
N PRO A 91 22.51 25.88 2.11
CA PRO A 91 23.76 25.44 1.50
C PRO A 91 24.40 24.29 2.29
N ASP A 92 25.26 23.47 1.68
CA ASP A 92 25.93 22.36 2.37
C ASP A 92 26.65 22.85 3.65
N PRO A 93 26.25 22.38 4.85
CA PRO A 93 26.81 22.85 6.11
C PRO A 93 28.24 22.37 6.34
N GLY A 94 28.69 21.33 5.64
CA GLY A 94 30.07 20.82 5.71
C GLY A 94 31.08 21.66 4.93
N PHE A 95 30.62 22.60 4.09
CA PHE A 95 31.48 23.44 3.27
C PHE A 95 31.74 24.80 3.91
N GLY A 96 33.02 25.09 4.18
CA GLY A 96 33.48 26.39 4.67
C GLY A 96 32.69 26.87 5.89
N MET A 97 32.07 28.05 5.77
CA MET A 97 31.29 28.69 6.84
C MET A 97 29.78 28.68 6.59
N ASN A 98 29.29 27.82 5.67
CA ASN A 98 27.89 27.77 5.27
C ASN A 98 26.93 27.53 6.44
N LEU A 99 27.34 26.72 7.42
CA LEU A 99 26.54 26.44 8.61
C LEU A 99 26.15 27.71 9.38
N ARG A 100 26.98 28.77 9.36
CA ARG A 100 26.67 30.05 10.04
C ARG A 100 25.53 30.83 9.38
N GLN A 101 25.14 30.45 8.17
CA GLN A 101 24.01 31.07 7.48
C GLN A 101 22.67 30.49 7.96
N TYR A 102 22.70 29.43 8.78
CA TYR A 102 21.49 28.76 9.24
C TYR A 102 20.87 29.53 10.40
N PRO A 103 19.53 29.71 10.42
CA PRO A 103 18.86 30.33 11.55
C PRO A 103 19.15 29.59 12.87
N GLY A 104 19.49 30.35 13.92
CA GLY A 104 19.76 29.80 15.25
C GLY A 104 21.18 29.26 15.48
N VAL A 105 22.07 29.38 14.49
CA VAL A 105 23.51 29.10 14.63
C VAL A 105 24.26 30.40 14.96
N SER A 106 25.22 30.34 15.88
CA SER A 106 26.09 31.45 16.30
C SER A 106 27.47 31.43 15.63
#